data_AF-A0A150PML6-F1
#
_entry.id   AF-A0A150PML6-F1
#
_cell.length_a   1.000
_cell.length_b   1.000
_cell.length_c   1.000
_cell.angle_alpha   90.00
_cell.angle_beta   90.00
_cell.angle_gamma   90.00
#
_symmetry.space_group_name_H-M   'P 1'
#
loop_
_entity.id
_entity.type
_entity.pdbx_description
1 polymer ?
#
loop_
_entity_poly.entity_id
_entity_poly.type
_entity_poly.pdbx_seq_one_letter_code
_entity_poly.pdbx_strand_id
1 'polypeptide(L)'
;MLLTLTTTHRPATDLGYLLVKNPAHTQSFSLSFGKAHVFYPEATEARCTAALLLDVDPVDLVRGRGAGEPGTLAQYVNDRPYVASSFLSVAIAQVFGSALGGKCRDRPELADAALPLSATIEALPCRGGEALLRRLFEPLGYEVAAERLPLDEAFPEWGQSAYLRVSLSRTCRLRELLAHLYVLVPVLDDKKHYYVGDAEVENLLAKGEGWLAEHPEREAIALRYLKHSRPLFRAALARLVADEDASPEETEDDKAAPEDRAEARISLDEARREAVVAALRRAEARSVLDLGCGEGKLLKRLVDERVFERVAGADVSVRSLEVASRRLRLDDLPDKQRRRIQLFQASVTYRDARFSGYDAVTLVEVIEHVDLSRLGALTRSVFEHARPRVVVVTTPNAEYNERFEGLPRGALRHGDHRFEWTRAEFHAFCEGVADGHGYAVEHLPIGPMDPALGAPTQMAVFLRAGGEAGAGGADGAEVSS
;
A
#
# COMPACT_ATOMS: atom_id res chain seq x y z
N MET A 1 14.65 -5.92 17.92
CA MET A 1 13.38 -5.50 18.55
C MET A 1 13.06 -6.39 19.76
N LEU A 2 12.47 -5.86 20.85
CA LEU A 2 12.22 -6.60 22.11
C LEU A 2 10.74 -6.52 22.56
N LEU A 3 10.16 -7.69 22.84
CA LEU A 3 8.91 -7.88 23.58
C LEU A 3 9.22 -8.61 24.89
N THR A 4 8.71 -8.16 26.03
CA THR A 4 8.75 -8.93 27.29
C THR A 4 7.35 -9.22 27.81
N LEU A 5 7.14 -10.43 28.33
CA LEU A 5 5.91 -10.89 28.97
C LEU A 5 6.20 -11.22 30.43
N THR A 6 5.50 -10.59 31.35
CA THR A 6 5.71 -10.72 32.79
C THR A 6 4.44 -11.20 33.48
N THR A 7 4.59 -12.05 34.50
CA THR A 7 3.50 -12.37 35.43
C THR A 7 3.98 -12.39 36.88
N THR A 8 3.04 -12.12 37.78
CA THR A 8 3.18 -12.25 39.23
C THR A 8 2.22 -13.31 39.81
N HIS A 9 1.65 -14.16 38.95
CA HIS A 9 1.00 -15.40 39.37
C HIS A 9 1.93 -16.22 40.28
N ARG A 10 1.41 -17.09 41.15
CA ARG A 10 2.24 -17.90 42.05
C ARG A 10 1.99 -19.40 41.81
N PRO A 11 3.02 -20.18 41.42
CA PRO A 11 4.39 -19.73 41.15
C PRO A 11 4.54 -19.04 39.79
N ALA A 12 5.24 -17.91 39.73
CA ALA A 12 5.34 -17.12 38.49
C ALA A 12 6.11 -17.87 37.39
N THR A 13 7.00 -18.77 37.79
CA THR A 13 7.74 -19.66 36.89
C THR A 13 6.85 -20.53 36.01
N ASP A 14 5.56 -20.69 36.33
CA ASP A 14 4.62 -21.41 35.47
C ASP A 14 4.41 -20.75 34.10
N LEU A 15 4.81 -19.49 33.94
CA LEU A 15 4.94 -18.83 32.64
C LEU A 15 5.83 -19.63 31.66
N GLY A 16 6.83 -20.36 32.17
CA GLY A 16 7.67 -21.25 31.37
C GLY A 16 6.90 -22.41 30.74
N TYR A 17 6.01 -23.05 31.50
CA TYR A 17 5.15 -24.12 30.99
C TYR A 17 4.15 -23.58 29.97
N LEU A 18 3.52 -22.44 30.27
CA LEU A 18 2.53 -21.81 29.40
C LEU A 18 3.12 -21.42 28.03
N LEU A 19 4.34 -20.87 27.99
CA LEU A 19 5.04 -20.53 26.75
C LEU A 19 5.73 -21.74 26.09
N VAL A 20 5.81 -22.87 26.78
CA VAL A 20 6.59 -24.05 26.39
C VAL A 20 8.06 -23.66 26.16
N LYS A 21 8.63 -22.92 27.13
CA LYS A 21 10.00 -22.42 27.12
C LYS A 21 10.58 -22.54 28.52
N ASN A 22 11.65 -23.30 28.66
CA ASN A 22 12.27 -23.52 29.97
C ASN A 22 13.05 -22.27 30.40
N PRO A 23 12.76 -21.67 31.57
CA PRO A 23 13.47 -20.48 32.05
C PRO A 23 14.99 -20.64 32.20
N ALA A 24 15.49 -21.86 32.39
CA ALA A 24 16.92 -22.14 32.52
C ALA A 24 17.67 -22.15 31.18
N HIS A 25 16.97 -22.07 30.04
CA HIS A 25 17.59 -22.20 28.72
C HIS A 25 17.25 -21.02 27.82
N THR A 26 18.29 -20.41 27.25
CA THR A 26 18.13 -19.51 26.11
C THR A 26 17.91 -20.34 24.84
N GLN A 27 16.87 -20.03 24.08
CA GLN A 27 16.51 -20.71 22.85
C GLN A 27 16.52 -19.75 21.67
N SER A 28 16.93 -20.23 20.50
CA SER A 28 16.96 -19.43 19.26
C SER A 28 16.19 -20.14 18.16
N PHE A 29 15.41 -19.39 17.40
CA PHE A 29 14.53 -19.88 16.33
C PHE A 29 14.88 -19.15 15.03
N SER A 30 14.97 -19.89 13.94
CA SER A 30 15.17 -19.28 12.61
C SER A 30 13.84 -18.81 12.05
N LEU A 31 13.81 -17.57 11.58
CA LEU A 31 12.69 -16.92 10.90
C LEU A 31 13.10 -16.63 9.45
N SER A 32 12.14 -16.37 8.56
CA SER A 32 12.41 -16.02 7.16
C SER A 32 13.16 -14.70 6.97
N PHE A 33 13.27 -13.90 8.02
CA PHE A 33 13.89 -12.57 8.03
C PHE A 33 14.95 -12.41 9.12
N GLY A 34 15.46 -13.51 9.69
CA GLY A 34 16.48 -13.47 10.75
C GLY A 34 16.24 -14.52 11.83
N LYS A 35 16.43 -14.15 13.10
CA LYS A 35 16.27 -15.03 14.26
C LYS A 35 15.37 -14.41 15.32
N ALA A 36 14.76 -15.27 16.13
CA ALA A 36 14.15 -14.89 17.39
C ALA A 36 14.82 -15.63 18.54
N HIS A 37 15.12 -14.91 19.62
CA HIS A 37 15.70 -15.44 20.84
C HIS A 37 14.69 -15.36 21.97
N VAL A 38 14.53 -16.45 22.72
CA VAL A 38 13.74 -16.50 23.95
C VAL A 38 14.66 -16.77 25.11
N PHE A 39 14.58 -15.93 26.14
CA PHE A 39 15.28 -16.09 27.40
C PHE A 39 14.47 -15.45 28.53
N TYR A 40 14.83 -15.74 29.77
CA TYR A 40 14.12 -15.26 30.95
C TYR A 40 15.06 -14.37 31.77
N PRO A 41 14.98 -13.03 31.64
CA PRO A 41 15.76 -12.12 32.47
C PRO A 41 15.42 -12.26 33.97
N GLU A 42 14.22 -12.71 34.31
CA GLU A 42 13.78 -12.94 35.69
C GLU A 42 12.91 -14.20 35.75
N ALA A 43 13.20 -15.13 36.66
CA ALA A 43 12.43 -16.35 36.86
C ALA A 43 12.46 -16.77 38.34
N THR A 44 11.62 -16.13 39.14
CA THR A 44 11.43 -16.42 40.57
C THR A 44 10.01 -16.89 40.84
N GLU A 45 9.73 -17.43 42.02
CA GLU A 45 8.35 -17.79 42.40
C GLU A 45 7.40 -16.59 42.45
N ALA A 46 7.90 -15.39 42.74
CA ALA A 46 7.10 -14.18 42.91
C ALA A 46 6.90 -13.42 41.59
N ARG A 47 7.86 -13.51 40.66
CA ARG A 47 7.83 -12.81 39.37
C ARG A 47 8.64 -13.55 38.33
N CYS A 48 8.08 -13.67 37.14
CA CYS A 48 8.72 -14.30 36.00
C CYS A 48 8.49 -13.45 34.76
N THR A 49 9.56 -13.18 34.02
CA THR A 49 9.57 -12.40 32.79
C THR A 49 10.24 -13.21 31.69
N ALA A 50 9.51 -13.46 30.61
CA ALA A 50 10.04 -13.99 29.37
C ALA A 50 10.33 -12.84 28.39
N ALA A 51 11.47 -12.88 27.73
CA ALA A 51 11.86 -11.96 26.67
C ALA A 51 11.83 -12.67 25.31
N LEU A 52 11.23 -12.03 24.31
CA LEU A 52 11.29 -12.38 22.90
C LEU A 52 12.05 -11.27 22.17
N LEU A 53 13.30 -11.55 21.82
CA LEU A 53 14.18 -10.65 21.09
C LEU A 53 14.25 -11.06 19.62
N LEU A 54 13.85 -10.17 18.71
CA LEU A 54 14.00 -10.37 17.28
C LEU A 54 15.31 -9.74 16.80
N ASP A 55 16.13 -10.58 16.17
CA ASP A 55 17.38 -10.27 15.50
C ASP A 55 17.15 -10.41 14.00
N VAL A 56 16.66 -9.35 13.37
CA VAL A 56 16.27 -9.32 11.96
C VAL A 56 17.51 -8.98 11.13
N ASP A 57 17.76 -9.75 10.08
CA ASP A 57 18.87 -9.48 9.16
C ASP A 57 18.42 -8.43 8.10
N PRO A 58 18.94 -7.18 8.16
CA PRO A 58 18.54 -6.14 7.21
C PRO A 58 19.01 -6.43 5.78
N VAL A 59 20.09 -7.19 5.60
CA VAL A 59 20.68 -7.49 4.30
C VAL A 59 19.89 -8.59 3.61
N ASP A 60 19.57 -9.67 4.31
CA ASP A 60 18.77 -10.77 3.77
C ASP A 60 17.32 -10.32 3.50
N LEU A 61 16.80 -9.38 4.29
CA LEU A 61 15.48 -8.78 4.04
C LEU A 61 15.40 -8.07 2.67
N VAL A 62 16.52 -7.52 2.19
CA VAL A 62 16.62 -6.89 0.87
C VAL A 62 16.96 -7.92 -0.22
N ARG A 63 17.87 -8.87 0.06
CA ARG A 63 18.35 -9.88 -0.91
C ARG A 63 17.34 -10.97 -1.25
N GLY A 64 16.34 -11.23 -0.40
CA GLY A 64 15.23 -12.15 -0.69
C GLY A 64 14.38 -11.75 -1.91
N ARG A 65 14.58 -10.54 -2.46
CA ARG A 65 14.08 -10.10 -3.75
C ARG A 65 15.21 -10.20 -4.78
N GLY A 66 15.30 -11.35 -5.47
CA GLY A 66 16.12 -11.58 -6.68
C GLY A 66 17.47 -10.86 -6.80
N ALA A 67 18.58 -11.60 -6.77
CA ALA A 67 19.92 -11.05 -7.01
C ALA A 67 19.99 -10.34 -8.39
N GLY A 68 20.06 -9.00 -8.39
CA GLY A 68 20.25 -8.24 -9.64
C GLY A 68 20.06 -6.73 -9.62
N GLU A 69 19.32 -6.13 -8.67
CA GLU A 69 19.01 -4.69 -8.73
C GLU A 69 19.55 -3.88 -7.53
N PRO A 70 20.28 -2.77 -7.77
CA PRO A 70 20.71 -1.88 -6.69
C PRO A 70 19.52 -1.11 -6.11
N GLY A 71 19.06 -1.55 -4.94
CA GLY A 71 18.05 -0.87 -4.14
C GLY A 71 18.49 0.52 -3.65
N THR A 72 17.52 1.42 -3.43
CA THR A 72 17.76 2.75 -2.84
C THR A 72 18.30 2.64 -1.41
N LEU A 73 19.03 3.66 -0.93
CA LEU A 73 19.60 3.69 0.44
C LEU A 73 18.56 3.37 1.54
N ALA A 74 17.31 3.79 1.35
CA ALA A 74 16.19 3.54 2.26
C ALA A 74 15.79 2.06 2.39
N GLN A 75 16.22 1.18 1.47
CA GLN A 75 16.02 -0.26 1.60
C GLN A 75 17.07 -0.89 2.52
N TYR A 76 18.29 -0.37 2.55
CA TYR A 76 19.37 -0.84 3.42
C TYR A 76 19.36 -0.18 4.81
N VAL A 77 18.92 1.08 4.88
CA VAL A 77 18.81 1.85 6.13
C VAL A 77 17.34 2.12 6.40
N ASN A 78 16.73 1.28 7.22
CA ASN A 78 15.35 1.43 7.68
C ASN A 78 15.18 0.94 9.12
N ASP A 79 14.02 1.24 9.69
CA ASP A 79 13.63 0.96 11.07
C ASP A 79 13.26 -0.50 11.33
N ARG A 80 13.07 -1.33 10.30
CA ARG A 80 12.39 -2.63 10.40
C ARG A 80 13.06 -3.70 11.23
N PRO A 81 14.39 -3.75 11.32
CA PRO A 81 15.04 -4.65 12.26
C PRO A 81 14.81 -4.29 13.74
N TYR A 82 14.47 -3.03 14.02
CA TYR A 82 14.53 -2.46 15.35
C TYR A 82 13.15 -2.25 15.98
N VAL A 83 12.09 -2.20 15.16
CA VAL A 83 10.73 -1.86 15.60
C VAL A 83 9.78 -3.06 15.65
N ALA A 84 8.77 -2.97 16.53
CA ALA A 84 7.69 -3.94 16.66
C ALA A 84 6.69 -3.78 15.51
N SER A 85 7.04 -4.37 14.36
CA SER A 85 6.21 -4.43 13.16
C SER A 85 5.46 -5.78 13.08
N SER A 86 4.89 -6.08 11.91
CA SER A 86 4.30 -7.39 11.62
C SER A 86 5.26 -8.58 11.80
N PHE A 87 6.58 -8.35 11.84
CA PHE A 87 7.56 -9.38 12.19
C PHE A 87 7.36 -9.91 13.62
N LEU A 88 6.92 -9.06 14.55
CA LEU A 88 6.60 -9.51 15.91
C LEU A 88 5.45 -10.52 15.90
N SER A 89 4.40 -10.27 15.14
CA SER A 89 3.26 -11.20 15.01
C SER A 89 3.70 -12.55 14.48
N VAL A 90 4.54 -12.59 13.44
CA VAL A 90 5.10 -13.83 12.90
C VAL A 90 5.95 -14.56 13.96
N ALA A 91 6.81 -13.84 14.69
CA ALA A 91 7.62 -14.42 15.75
C ALA A 91 6.76 -14.99 16.88
N ILE A 92 5.69 -14.29 17.32
CA ILE A 92 4.73 -14.80 18.31
C ILE A 92 4.09 -16.11 17.81
N ALA A 93 3.59 -16.14 16.58
CA ALA A 93 2.93 -17.33 16.04
C ALA A 93 3.89 -18.52 15.93
N GLN A 94 5.14 -18.31 15.53
CA GLN A 94 6.11 -19.38 15.36
C GLN A 94 6.73 -19.85 16.68
N VAL A 95 7.03 -18.93 17.60
CA VAL A 95 7.77 -19.23 18.84
C VAL A 95 6.82 -19.58 20.00
N PHE A 96 5.68 -18.91 20.07
CA PHE A 96 4.66 -19.09 21.11
C PHE A 96 3.35 -19.68 20.55
N GLY A 97 3.41 -20.40 19.44
CA GLY A 97 2.22 -20.96 18.76
C GLY A 97 1.32 -21.83 19.65
N SER A 98 1.88 -22.66 20.52
CA SER A 98 1.10 -23.47 21.47
C SER A 98 0.32 -22.60 22.46
N ALA A 99 0.99 -21.59 23.04
CA ALA A 99 0.40 -20.64 23.98
C ALA A 99 -0.68 -19.77 23.29
N LEU A 100 -0.39 -19.29 22.08
CA LEU A 100 -1.32 -18.55 21.24
C LEU A 100 -2.54 -19.40 20.86
N GLY A 101 -2.38 -20.71 20.73
CA GLY A 101 -3.47 -21.67 20.54
C GLY A 101 -4.18 -22.09 21.83
N GLY A 102 -3.80 -21.54 22.99
CA GLY A 102 -4.40 -21.87 24.29
C GLY A 102 -4.04 -23.26 24.81
N LYS A 103 -2.97 -23.89 24.31
CA LYS A 103 -2.59 -25.26 24.67
C LYS A 103 -1.40 -25.26 25.62
N CYS A 104 -1.57 -25.91 26.77
CA CYS A 104 -0.48 -26.24 27.69
C CYS A 104 -0.67 -27.69 28.18
N ARG A 105 0.25 -28.59 27.82
CA ARG A 105 0.14 -30.00 28.19
C ARG A 105 0.40 -30.23 29.68
N ASP A 106 1.37 -29.52 30.23
CA ASP A 106 1.89 -29.80 31.58
C ASP A 106 1.10 -29.02 32.66
N ARG A 107 0.35 -27.98 32.27
CA ARG A 107 -0.52 -27.12 33.11
C ARG A 107 -1.78 -26.68 32.35
N PRO A 108 -2.69 -27.59 31.98
CA PRO A 108 -3.89 -27.25 31.20
C PRO A 108 -4.82 -26.28 31.94
N GLU A 109 -4.99 -26.46 33.25
CA GLU A 109 -5.79 -25.57 34.11
C GLU A 109 -5.31 -24.13 34.10
N LEU A 110 -3.99 -23.90 34.02
CA LEU A 110 -3.42 -22.56 33.96
C LEU A 110 -3.57 -21.91 32.59
N ALA A 111 -3.69 -22.69 31.51
CA ALA A 111 -3.90 -22.13 30.17
C ALA A 111 -5.29 -21.49 30.01
N ASP A 112 -6.27 -21.98 30.77
CA ASP A 112 -7.64 -21.45 30.82
C ASP A 112 -7.85 -20.42 31.94
N ALA A 113 -6.92 -20.30 32.88
CA ALA A 113 -7.00 -19.35 33.97
C ALA A 113 -6.67 -17.91 33.54
N ALA A 114 -7.33 -16.94 34.17
CA ALA A 114 -6.97 -15.54 34.05
C ALA A 114 -5.78 -15.22 34.98
N LEU A 115 -4.69 -14.73 34.40
CA LEU A 115 -3.44 -14.46 35.11
C LEU A 115 -3.12 -12.96 35.06
N PRO A 116 -2.50 -12.39 36.12
CA PRO A 116 -1.99 -11.02 36.07
C PRO A 116 -0.80 -10.98 35.09
N LEU A 117 -1.04 -10.45 33.89
CA LEU A 117 -0.06 -10.41 32.82
C LEU A 117 0.28 -8.96 32.47
N SER A 118 1.55 -8.73 32.16
CA SER A 118 2.04 -7.46 31.63
C SER A 118 2.93 -7.71 30.41
N ALA A 119 2.72 -6.96 29.33
CA ALA A 119 3.54 -6.98 28.13
C ALA A 119 4.22 -5.62 27.93
N THR A 120 5.52 -5.62 27.65
CA THR A 120 6.27 -4.40 27.31
C THR A 120 6.89 -4.52 25.93
N ILE A 121 6.69 -3.49 25.11
CA ILE A 121 7.24 -3.37 23.76
C ILE A 121 8.12 -2.12 23.74
N GLU A 122 9.43 -2.30 23.51
CA GLU A 122 10.40 -1.20 23.63
C GLU A 122 10.31 -0.17 22.50
N ALA A 123 9.93 -0.58 21.30
CA ALA A 123 9.87 0.31 20.13
C ALA A 123 8.68 -0.04 19.23
N LEU A 124 7.51 0.51 19.53
CA LEU A 124 6.29 0.31 18.76
C LEU A 124 6.03 1.52 17.84
N PRO A 125 6.07 1.35 16.51
CA PRO A 125 5.63 2.39 15.59
C PRO A 125 4.13 2.62 15.78
N CYS A 126 3.75 3.86 16.07
CA CYS A 126 2.36 4.21 16.31
C CYS A 126 1.95 5.35 15.37
N ARG A 127 1.62 5.01 14.13
CA ARG A 127 1.30 6.00 13.08
C ARG A 127 0.00 6.76 13.33
N GLY A 128 -0.92 6.17 14.10
CA GLY A 128 -2.15 6.81 14.56
C GLY A 128 -2.01 7.58 15.87
N GLY A 129 -0.79 7.69 16.41
CA GLY A 129 -0.51 8.32 17.70
C GLY A 129 -1.04 7.52 18.91
N GLU A 130 -0.65 7.98 20.11
CA GLU A 130 -1.01 7.33 21.38
C GLU A 130 -2.53 7.21 21.57
N ALA A 131 -3.32 8.15 21.07
CA ALA A 131 -4.78 8.09 21.12
C ALA A 131 -5.33 6.81 20.46
N LEU A 132 -4.76 6.39 19.33
CA LEU A 132 -5.16 5.13 18.70
C LEU A 132 -4.74 3.92 19.54
N LEU A 133 -3.52 3.90 20.08
CA LEU A 133 -3.06 2.83 20.97
C LEU A 133 -4.05 2.60 22.11
N ARG A 134 -4.49 3.68 22.76
CA ARG A 134 -5.48 3.63 23.84
C ARG A 134 -6.82 3.08 23.37
N ARG A 135 -7.38 3.61 22.28
CA ARG A 135 -8.65 3.10 21.69
C ARG A 135 -8.61 1.63 21.27
N LEU A 136 -7.43 1.07 20.99
CA LEU A 136 -7.28 -0.34 20.63
C LEU A 136 -7.15 -1.29 21.84
N PHE A 137 -6.55 -0.84 22.95
CA PHE A 137 -6.26 -1.72 24.08
C PHE A 137 -7.12 -1.45 25.32
N GLU A 138 -7.53 -0.21 25.58
CA GLU A 138 -8.37 0.12 26.74
C GLU A 138 -9.75 -0.56 26.69
N PRO A 139 -10.46 -0.66 25.53
CA PRO A 139 -11.73 -1.41 25.45
C PRO A 139 -11.58 -2.91 25.72
N LEU A 140 -10.38 -3.46 25.53
CA LEU A 140 -10.04 -4.83 25.89
C LEU A 140 -9.71 -4.99 27.38
N GLY A 141 -9.81 -3.93 28.18
CA GLY A 141 -9.57 -3.94 29.62
C GLY A 141 -8.08 -3.88 30.01
N TYR A 142 -7.21 -3.39 29.12
CA TYR A 142 -5.81 -3.15 29.46
C TYR A 142 -5.63 -1.80 30.14
N GLU A 143 -4.79 -1.79 31.17
CA GLU A 143 -4.10 -0.58 31.58
C GLU A 143 -2.97 -0.30 30.60
N VAL A 144 -2.98 0.90 29.99
CA VAL A 144 -2.04 1.29 28.94
C VAL A 144 -1.15 2.43 29.43
N ALA A 145 0.15 2.14 29.55
CA ALA A 145 1.19 3.14 29.74
C ALA A 145 2.01 3.26 28.44
N ALA A 146 2.21 4.50 27.98
CA ALA A 146 2.97 4.78 26.77
C ALA A 146 3.92 5.96 27.01
N GLU A 147 5.15 5.80 26.56
CA GLU A 147 6.18 6.84 26.59
C GLU A 147 6.66 7.05 25.16
N ARG A 148 6.61 8.30 24.68
CA ARG A 148 7.15 8.62 23.36
C ARG A 148 8.66 8.75 23.44
N LEU A 149 9.35 8.06 22.55
CA LEU A 149 10.81 8.08 22.50
C LEU A 149 11.31 9.32 21.73
N PRO A 150 12.36 10.01 22.19
CA PRO A 150 12.99 11.08 21.42
C PRO A 150 13.61 10.53 20.12
N LEU A 151 13.77 11.39 19.11
CA LEU A 151 14.52 10.99 17.90
C LEU A 151 15.99 10.74 18.20
N ASP A 152 16.57 11.59 19.05
CA ASP A 152 17.95 11.47 19.51
C ASP A 152 18.07 12.16 20.89
N GLU A 153 18.64 11.47 21.88
CA GLU A 153 18.85 12.02 23.22
C GLU A 153 19.93 13.12 23.24
N ALA A 154 20.88 13.07 22.31
CA ALA A 154 21.95 14.05 22.18
C ALA A 154 21.52 15.31 21.42
N PHE A 155 20.44 15.24 20.62
CA PHE A 155 19.89 16.35 19.85
C PHE A 155 18.38 16.56 20.13
N PRO A 156 18.01 17.07 21.32
CA PRO A 156 16.60 17.24 21.71
C PRO A 156 15.79 18.14 20.77
N GLU A 157 16.44 19.06 20.06
CA GLU A 157 15.82 19.97 19.09
C GLU A 157 15.23 19.26 17.87
N TRP A 158 15.62 18.01 17.59
CA TRP A 158 15.00 17.20 16.53
C TRP A 158 13.58 16.76 16.91
N GLY A 159 13.25 16.79 18.21
CA GLY A 159 11.93 16.49 18.73
C GLY A 159 11.69 15.00 18.93
N GLN A 160 10.40 14.64 18.95
CA GLN A 160 9.95 13.31 19.34
C GLN A 160 9.84 12.37 18.13
N SER A 161 10.16 11.10 18.34
CA SER A 161 10.02 10.07 17.29
C SER A 161 8.56 9.63 17.12
N ALA A 162 8.33 8.82 16.09
CA ALA A 162 7.05 8.15 15.85
C ALA A 162 6.89 6.84 16.66
N TYR A 163 7.85 6.52 17.53
CA TYR A 163 7.90 5.27 18.29
C TYR A 163 7.49 5.50 19.74
N LEU A 164 6.75 4.54 20.28
CA LEU A 164 6.36 4.49 21.67
C LEU A 164 7.01 3.29 22.34
N ARG A 165 7.52 3.47 23.56
CA ARG A 165 7.65 2.37 24.52
C ARG A 165 6.28 2.16 25.15
N VAL A 166 5.77 0.94 25.10
CA VAL A 166 4.40 0.62 25.54
C VAL A 166 4.41 -0.49 26.57
N SER A 167 3.68 -0.29 27.65
CA SER A 167 3.38 -1.32 28.66
C SER A 167 1.87 -1.54 28.74
N LEU A 168 1.45 -2.80 28.63
CA LEU A 168 0.07 -3.25 28.64
C LEU A 168 -0.13 -4.23 29.80
N SER A 169 -1.00 -3.92 30.74
CA SER A 169 -1.25 -4.77 31.92
C SER A 169 -2.71 -5.16 32.02
N ARG A 170 -2.99 -6.46 32.22
CA ARG A 170 -4.35 -6.98 32.38
C ARG A 170 -4.35 -8.36 33.04
N THR A 171 -5.36 -8.65 33.86
CA THR A 171 -5.67 -10.02 34.27
C THR A 171 -6.45 -10.73 33.17
N CYS A 172 -5.82 -11.65 32.44
CA CYS A 172 -6.40 -12.34 31.28
C CYS A 172 -5.73 -13.69 31.02
N ARG A 173 -6.29 -14.50 30.11
CA ARG A 173 -5.66 -15.74 29.66
C ARG A 173 -4.45 -15.39 28.78
N LEU A 174 -3.37 -16.15 28.87
CA LEU A 174 -2.16 -15.88 28.06
C LEU A 174 -2.46 -15.87 26.55
N ARG A 175 -3.35 -16.74 26.09
CA ARG A 175 -3.78 -16.77 24.68
C ARG A 175 -4.42 -15.47 24.22
N GLU A 176 -5.17 -14.79 25.09
CA GLU A 176 -5.84 -13.52 24.78
C GLU A 176 -4.80 -12.42 24.59
N LEU A 177 -3.87 -12.29 25.55
CA LEU A 177 -2.77 -11.33 25.43
C LEU A 177 -1.97 -11.54 24.13
N LEU A 178 -1.58 -12.77 23.83
CA LEU A 178 -0.82 -13.07 22.61
C LEU A 178 -1.65 -12.81 21.34
N ALA A 179 -2.95 -13.11 21.34
CA ALA A 179 -3.84 -12.84 20.21
C ALA A 179 -4.04 -11.33 19.97
N HIS A 180 -4.26 -10.55 21.04
CA HIS A 180 -4.36 -9.10 20.94
C HIS A 180 -3.06 -8.49 20.40
N LEU A 181 -1.90 -8.90 20.92
CA LEU A 181 -0.60 -8.44 20.41
C LEU A 181 -0.40 -8.83 18.94
N TYR A 182 -0.74 -10.07 18.57
CA TYR A 182 -0.61 -10.58 17.21
C TYR A 182 -1.42 -9.75 16.20
N VAL A 183 -2.65 -9.36 16.56
CA VAL A 183 -3.56 -8.59 15.68
C VAL A 183 -3.25 -7.09 15.73
N LEU A 184 -3.07 -6.50 16.92
CA LEU A 184 -3.06 -5.04 17.09
C LEU A 184 -1.70 -4.39 16.83
N VAL A 185 -0.58 -5.10 16.99
CA VAL A 185 0.76 -4.55 16.66
C VAL A 185 0.85 -4.16 15.17
N PRO A 186 0.47 -5.03 14.20
CA PRO A 186 0.42 -4.64 12.79
C PRO A 186 -0.56 -3.49 12.49
N VAL A 187 -1.66 -3.39 13.24
CA VAL A 187 -2.65 -2.32 13.11
C VAL A 187 -2.04 -0.97 13.51
N LEU A 188 -1.16 -0.95 14.52
CA LEU A 188 -0.51 0.28 15.00
C LEU A 188 0.61 0.76 14.06
N ASP A 189 1.40 -0.16 13.52
CA ASP A 189 2.46 0.13 12.55
C ASP A 189 1.88 0.54 11.19
N ASP A 190 0.69 0.05 10.81
CA ASP A 190 -0.02 0.36 9.56
C ASP A 190 0.85 0.16 8.30
N LYS A 191 1.83 -0.74 8.42
CA LYS A 191 2.79 -1.16 7.39
C LYS A 191 3.09 -2.64 7.57
N LYS A 192 2.59 -3.48 6.67
CA LYS A 192 2.99 -4.90 6.58
C LYS A 192 4.06 -5.08 5.50
N HIS A 193 5.10 -5.84 5.84
CA HIS A 193 6.27 -6.10 4.97
C HIS A 193 6.06 -7.22 3.96
N TYR A 194 4.94 -7.93 4.04
CA TYR A 194 4.57 -9.04 3.17
C TYR A 194 3.18 -8.81 2.55
N TYR A 195 2.86 -9.63 1.54
CA TYR A 195 1.57 -9.58 0.85
C TYR A 195 0.43 -10.07 1.77
N VAL A 196 -0.69 -9.34 1.77
CA VAL A 196 -1.90 -9.67 2.54
C VAL A 196 -2.93 -10.19 1.54
N GLY A 197 -3.36 -11.45 1.71
CA GLY A 197 -4.39 -12.11 0.90
C GLY A 197 -5.49 -12.74 1.76
N ASP A 198 -6.29 -13.64 1.18
CA ASP A 198 -7.44 -14.27 1.87
C ASP A 198 -7.04 -15.04 3.14
N ALA A 199 -5.86 -15.66 3.16
CA ALA A 199 -5.31 -16.31 4.35
C ALA A 199 -5.19 -15.34 5.55
N GLU A 200 -5.02 -14.06 5.27
CA GLU A 200 -4.90 -13.04 6.31
C GLU A 200 -6.25 -12.62 6.88
N VAL A 201 -7.33 -12.79 6.12
CA VAL A 201 -8.70 -12.68 6.63
C VAL A 201 -8.98 -13.83 7.59
N GLU A 202 -8.63 -15.07 7.23
CA GLU A 202 -8.77 -16.22 8.14
C GLU A 202 -7.94 -16.02 9.41
N ASN A 203 -6.70 -15.56 9.29
CA ASN A 203 -5.84 -15.28 10.44
C ASN A 203 -6.44 -14.19 11.35
N LEU A 204 -7.01 -13.12 10.76
CA LEU A 204 -7.68 -12.06 11.53
C LEU A 204 -8.87 -12.62 12.29
N LEU A 205 -9.72 -13.42 11.64
CA LEU A 205 -10.93 -13.97 12.25
C LEU A 205 -10.57 -15.00 13.34
N ALA A 206 -9.63 -15.91 13.06
CA ALA A 206 -9.20 -16.92 14.02
C ALA A 206 -8.49 -16.33 15.25
N LYS A 207 -7.78 -15.19 15.10
CA LYS A 207 -7.15 -14.50 16.25
C LYS A 207 -8.02 -13.40 16.85
N GLY A 208 -9.08 -13.01 16.15
CA GLY A 208 -10.12 -12.07 16.58
C GLY A 208 -11.29 -12.76 17.30
N GLU A 209 -11.34 -14.09 17.29
CA GLU A 209 -12.42 -14.86 17.88
C GLU A 209 -12.65 -14.49 19.36
N GLY A 210 -13.90 -14.20 19.71
CA GLY A 210 -14.32 -13.87 21.07
C GLY A 210 -14.05 -12.44 21.54
N TRP A 211 -13.48 -11.56 20.70
CA TRP A 211 -13.29 -10.14 21.09
C TRP A 211 -13.41 -9.14 19.93
N LEU A 212 -13.03 -9.50 18.71
CA LEU A 212 -12.97 -8.54 17.59
C LEU A 212 -14.35 -8.08 17.14
N ALA A 213 -15.37 -8.95 17.18
CA ALA A 213 -16.73 -8.60 16.78
C ALA A 213 -17.36 -7.54 17.70
N GLU A 214 -17.03 -7.59 18.99
CA GLU A 214 -17.53 -6.68 20.04
C GLU A 214 -16.65 -5.43 20.20
N HIS A 215 -15.48 -5.40 19.58
CA HIS A 215 -14.54 -4.30 19.74
C HIS A 215 -15.08 -3.01 19.08
N PRO A 216 -15.07 -1.84 19.76
CA PRO A 216 -15.59 -0.59 19.20
C PRO A 216 -14.83 -0.15 17.93
N GLU A 217 -13.53 -0.42 17.89
CA GLU A 217 -12.66 -0.13 16.73
C GLU A 217 -12.57 -1.30 15.72
N ARG A 218 -13.51 -2.26 15.71
CA ARG A 218 -13.44 -3.47 14.85
C ARG A 218 -13.20 -3.16 13.37
N GLU A 219 -13.82 -2.09 12.85
CA GLU A 219 -13.65 -1.68 11.46
C GLU A 219 -12.26 -1.13 11.20
N ALA A 220 -11.75 -0.27 12.09
CA ALA A 220 -10.40 0.28 11.99
C ALA A 220 -9.34 -0.82 12.12
N ILE A 221 -9.54 -1.78 13.03
CA ILE A 221 -8.69 -2.97 13.18
C ILE A 221 -8.66 -3.77 11.89
N ALA A 222 -9.82 -4.17 11.36
CA ALA A 222 -9.90 -4.98 10.16
C ALA A 222 -9.29 -4.27 8.94
N LEU A 223 -9.58 -2.97 8.77
CA LEU A 223 -9.08 -2.18 7.67
C LEU A 223 -7.55 -2.07 7.68
N ARG A 224 -6.95 -1.68 8.82
CA ARG A 224 -5.49 -1.53 8.93
C ARG A 224 -4.78 -2.88 8.90
N TYR A 225 -5.33 -3.90 9.57
CA TYR A 225 -4.76 -5.25 9.56
C TYR A 225 -4.70 -5.84 8.15
N LEU A 226 -5.70 -5.54 7.32
CA LEU A 226 -5.79 -5.99 5.93
C LEU A 226 -5.20 -4.99 4.92
N LYS A 227 -4.30 -4.10 5.37
CA LYS A 227 -3.57 -3.14 4.53
C LYS A 227 -4.49 -2.27 3.66
N HIS A 228 -5.63 -1.87 4.23
CA HIS A 228 -6.67 -1.07 3.59
C HIS A 228 -7.25 -1.73 2.33
N SER A 229 -7.21 -3.07 2.24
CA SER A 229 -7.80 -3.84 1.14
C SER A 229 -9.31 -3.95 1.32
N ARG A 230 -10.07 -3.17 0.55
CA ARG A 230 -11.55 -3.14 0.64
C ARG A 230 -12.20 -4.50 0.40
N PRO A 231 -11.76 -5.34 -0.57
CA PRO A 231 -12.33 -6.67 -0.76
C PRO A 231 -12.15 -7.58 0.46
N LEU A 232 -10.93 -7.62 1.01
CA LEU A 232 -10.62 -8.44 2.20
C LEU A 232 -11.34 -7.92 3.43
N PHE A 233 -11.42 -6.60 3.60
CA PHE A 233 -12.16 -5.95 4.67
C PHE A 233 -13.66 -6.29 4.61
N ARG A 234 -14.29 -6.21 3.43
CA ARG A 234 -15.70 -6.62 3.26
C ARG A 234 -15.90 -8.10 3.58
N ALA A 235 -14.99 -8.97 3.12
CA ALA A 235 -15.03 -10.39 3.43
C ALA A 235 -14.89 -10.67 4.94
N ALA A 236 -14.02 -9.92 5.63
CA ALA A 236 -13.86 -10.02 7.08
C ALA A 236 -15.09 -9.51 7.84
N LEU A 237 -15.61 -8.33 7.49
CA LEU A 237 -16.79 -7.74 8.16
C LEU A 237 -18.05 -8.58 7.96
N ALA A 238 -18.29 -9.09 6.74
CA ALA A 238 -19.43 -9.95 6.47
C ALA A 238 -19.45 -11.20 7.37
N ARG A 239 -18.27 -11.67 7.80
CA ARG A 239 -18.13 -12.81 8.71
C ARG A 239 -18.13 -12.41 10.19
N LEU A 240 -17.69 -11.21 10.53
CA LEU A 240 -17.75 -10.67 11.90
C LEU A 240 -19.17 -10.28 12.32
N VAL A 241 -20.02 -9.90 11.35
CA VAL A 241 -21.41 -9.45 11.56
C VAL A 241 -22.41 -10.59 11.31
N ALA A 242 -21.96 -11.78 10.90
CA ALA A 242 -22.83 -12.96 10.74
C ALA A 242 -23.18 -13.60 12.10
N ASP A 243 -23.79 -12.81 12.97
CA ASP A 243 -24.80 -13.16 13.98
C ASP A 243 -25.61 -11.86 14.18
N GLU A 244 -26.90 -11.92 13.80
CA GLU A 244 -27.93 -10.85 13.80
C GLU A 244 -27.95 -9.82 12.65
N ASP A 245 -29.01 -9.96 11.84
CA ASP A 245 -29.73 -8.95 11.04
C ASP A 245 -28.93 -7.99 10.14
N ALA A 246 -28.59 -8.49 8.95
CA ALA A 246 -28.38 -7.61 7.80
C ALA A 246 -29.73 -7.12 7.25
N SER A 247 -30.17 -5.94 7.70
CA SER A 247 -31.10 -5.12 6.90
C SER A 247 -30.44 -4.74 5.57
N PRO A 248 -31.18 -4.78 4.46
CA PRO A 248 -30.67 -4.36 3.17
C PRO A 248 -30.61 -2.84 3.06
N GLU A 249 -29.71 -2.38 2.18
CA GLU A 249 -29.58 -1.01 1.66
C GLU A 249 -28.70 -0.04 2.45
N GLU A 250 -27.45 0.09 2.01
CA GLU A 250 -26.91 1.38 1.61
C GLU A 250 -26.18 1.19 0.27
N THR A 251 -26.60 1.97 -0.74
CA THR A 251 -26.12 1.94 -2.11
C THR A 251 -24.64 2.27 -2.22
N GLU A 252 -24.00 1.80 -3.30
CA GLU A 252 -22.57 1.95 -3.60
C GLU A 252 -22.04 3.40 -3.62
N ASP A 253 -22.90 4.40 -3.46
CA ASP A 253 -22.57 5.82 -3.43
C ASP A 253 -21.86 6.24 -2.12
N ASP A 254 -22.02 5.55 -1.00
CA ASP A 254 -21.60 6.10 0.30
C ASP A 254 -20.17 5.76 0.77
N LYS A 255 -19.27 5.37 -0.13
CA LYS A 255 -17.91 4.91 0.23
C LYS A 255 -16.80 5.41 -0.66
N ALA A 256 -17.07 6.45 -1.42
CA ALA A 256 -16.11 7.23 -2.17
C ALA A 256 -15.64 8.41 -1.29
N ALA A 257 -14.42 8.95 -1.48
CA ALA A 257 -14.14 10.30 -0.97
C ALA A 257 -15.29 11.23 -1.44
N PRO A 258 -15.67 12.32 -0.74
CA PRO A 258 -16.72 13.23 -1.24
C PRO A 258 -16.52 13.60 -2.73
N GLU A 259 -15.26 13.58 -3.15
CA GLU A 259 -14.69 13.72 -4.50
C GLU A 259 -15.01 12.56 -5.47
N ASP A 260 -14.72 11.30 -5.11
CA ASP A 260 -15.09 10.13 -5.92
C ASP A 260 -16.62 10.01 -6.07
N ARG A 261 -17.42 10.50 -5.11
CA ARG A 261 -18.89 10.54 -5.18
C ARG A 261 -19.35 11.59 -6.17
N ALA A 262 -18.70 12.76 -6.14
CA ALA A 262 -18.94 13.83 -7.09
C ALA A 262 -18.56 13.42 -8.52
N GLU A 263 -17.42 12.75 -8.72
CA GLU A 263 -16.99 12.25 -10.03
C GLU A 263 -17.84 11.07 -10.54
N ALA A 264 -18.28 10.16 -9.65
CA ALA A 264 -19.19 9.07 -9.97
C ALA A 264 -20.57 9.58 -10.42
N ARG A 265 -21.11 10.61 -9.74
CA ARG A 265 -22.38 11.26 -10.10
C ARG A 265 -22.40 11.82 -11.53
N ILE A 266 -21.25 12.19 -12.09
CA ILE A 266 -21.12 12.70 -13.47
C ILE A 266 -20.35 11.74 -14.39
N SER A 267 -20.07 10.50 -13.95
CA SER A 267 -19.32 9.49 -14.71
C SER A 267 -18.00 10.00 -15.31
N LEU A 268 -17.27 10.88 -14.60
CA LEU A 268 -16.12 11.59 -15.15
C LEU A 268 -14.95 10.66 -15.49
N ASP A 269 -14.65 9.70 -14.62
CA ASP A 269 -13.61 8.67 -14.82
C ASP A 269 -13.87 7.84 -16.09
N GLU A 270 -15.14 7.62 -16.42
CA GLU A 270 -15.56 6.94 -17.63
C GLU A 270 -15.40 7.80 -18.89
N ALA A 271 -15.93 9.03 -18.85
CA ALA A 271 -15.77 10.01 -19.93
C ALA A 271 -14.29 10.27 -20.26
N ARG A 272 -13.43 10.33 -19.23
CA ARG A 272 -11.97 10.46 -19.38
C ARG A 272 -11.37 9.33 -20.18
N ARG A 273 -11.66 8.08 -19.81
CA ARG A 273 -11.17 6.92 -20.55
C ARG A 273 -11.67 6.87 -21.98
N GLU A 274 -12.94 7.17 -22.22
CA GLU A 274 -13.50 7.21 -23.56
C GLU A 274 -12.83 8.26 -24.44
N ALA A 275 -12.60 9.47 -23.90
CA ALA A 275 -11.91 10.54 -24.62
C ALA A 275 -10.46 10.15 -24.97
N VAL A 276 -9.71 9.56 -24.02
CA VAL A 276 -8.34 9.08 -24.25
C VAL A 276 -8.31 8.00 -25.33
N VAL A 277 -9.19 7.00 -25.27
CA VAL A 277 -9.30 5.94 -26.29
C VAL A 277 -9.66 6.52 -27.66
N ALA A 278 -10.60 7.47 -27.73
CA ALA A 278 -10.97 8.14 -28.96
C ALA A 278 -9.81 8.93 -29.57
N ALA A 279 -9.02 9.63 -28.74
CA ALA A 279 -7.82 10.34 -29.18
C ALA A 279 -6.77 9.38 -29.75
N LEU A 280 -6.52 8.25 -29.08
CA LEU A 280 -5.60 7.21 -29.55
C LEU A 280 -6.04 6.60 -30.89
N ARG A 281 -7.34 6.35 -31.06
CA ARG A 281 -7.92 5.87 -32.34
C ARG A 281 -7.78 6.89 -33.46
N ARG A 282 -8.12 8.17 -33.20
CA ARG A 282 -7.98 9.26 -34.17
C ARG A 282 -6.54 9.44 -34.62
N ALA A 283 -5.60 9.18 -33.73
CA ALA A 283 -4.17 9.22 -34.02
C ALA A 283 -3.62 7.92 -34.65
N GLU A 284 -4.48 6.92 -34.90
CA GLU A 284 -4.12 5.62 -35.48
C GLU A 284 -2.96 4.92 -34.74
N ALA A 285 -2.95 5.00 -33.40
CA ALA A 285 -1.95 4.32 -32.59
C ALA A 285 -2.22 2.81 -32.56
N ARG A 286 -1.19 1.99 -32.83
CA ARG A 286 -1.25 0.52 -32.70
C ARG A 286 -0.52 0.03 -31.46
N SER A 287 0.47 0.78 -30.98
CA SER A 287 1.21 0.49 -29.76
C SER A 287 1.07 1.62 -28.73
N VAL A 288 0.61 1.29 -27.53
CA VAL A 288 0.30 2.25 -26.46
C VAL A 288 1.03 1.88 -25.16
N LEU A 289 1.67 2.86 -24.55
CA LEU A 289 2.25 2.77 -23.21
C LEU A 289 1.54 3.73 -22.26
N ASP A 290 0.94 3.19 -21.21
CA ASP A 290 0.29 3.95 -20.15
C ASP A 290 1.26 4.14 -18.98
N LEU A 291 1.76 5.37 -18.80
CA LEU A 291 2.69 5.72 -17.73
C LEU A 291 1.92 6.29 -16.54
N GLY A 292 2.07 5.68 -15.36
CA GLY A 292 1.17 5.92 -14.24
C GLY A 292 -0.15 5.16 -14.40
N CYS A 293 -0.10 3.91 -14.90
CA CYS A 293 -1.29 3.17 -15.27
C CYS A 293 -2.22 2.79 -14.10
N GLY A 294 -1.76 3.01 -12.86
CA GLY A 294 -2.50 2.69 -11.65
C GLY A 294 -2.95 1.23 -11.64
N GLU A 295 -4.21 1.03 -11.27
CA GLU A 295 -4.84 -0.29 -11.24
C GLU A 295 -5.29 -0.81 -12.63
N GLY A 296 -4.81 -0.21 -13.73
CA GLY A 296 -5.02 -0.72 -15.09
C GLY A 296 -6.42 -0.55 -15.65
N LYS A 297 -7.17 0.48 -15.21
CA LYS A 297 -8.53 0.76 -15.72
C LYS A 297 -8.52 1.10 -17.22
N LEU A 298 -7.58 1.95 -17.66
CA LEU A 298 -7.42 2.27 -19.09
C LEU A 298 -6.91 1.06 -19.88
N LEU A 299 -5.89 0.37 -19.36
CA LEU A 299 -5.32 -0.83 -19.97
C LEU A 299 -6.39 -1.89 -20.31
N LYS A 300 -7.39 -2.07 -19.43
CA LYS A 300 -8.49 -3.01 -19.69
C LYS A 300 -9.23 -2.67 -20.98
N ARG A 301 -9.57 -1.40 -21.21
CA ARG A 301 -10.21 -0.95 -22.45
C ARG A 301 -9.30 -1.14 -23.67
N LEU A 302 -8.03 -0.79 -23.52
CA LEU A 302 -7.07 -0.92 -24.61
C LEU A 302 -6.88 -2.38 -25.06
N VAL A 303 -6.89 -3.33 -24.13
CA VAL A 303 -6.76 -4.78 -24.45
C VAL A 303 -7.98 -5.34 -25.17
N ASP A 304 -9.18 -4.87 -24.80
CA ASP A 304 -10.46 -5.29 -25.39
C ASP A 304 -10.58 -4.88 -26.87
N GLU A 305 -9.83 -3.85 -27.28
CA GLU A 305 -9.81 -3.38 -28.66
C GLU A 305 -8.73 -4.05 -29.49
N ARG A 306 -9.08 -4.49 -30.70
CA ARG A 306 -8.16 -5.17 -31.61
C ARG A 306 -7.16 -4.24 -32.30
N VAL A 307 -7.47 -2.95 -32.38
CA VAL A 307 -6.60 -1.96 -33.05
C VAL A 307 -5.28 -1.72 -32.29
N PHE A 308 -5.28 -1.90 -30.98
CA PHE A 308 -4.07 -1.78 -30.15
C PHE A 308 -3.33 -3.12 -30.10
N GLU A 309 -2.39 -3.32 -31.01
CA GLU A 309 -1.62 -4.55 -31.16
C GLU A 309 -0.61 -4.78 -30.02
N ARG A 310 -0.10 -3.71 -29.41
CA ARG A 310 0.85 -3.77 -28.29
C ARG A 310 0.48 -2.75 -27.21
N VAL A 311 0.19 -3.22 -26.00
CA VAL A 311 -0.18 -2.40 -24.85
C VAL A 311 0.84 -2.62 -23.74
N ALA A 312 1.23 -1.57 -23.03
CA ALA A 312 1.94 -1.73 -21.77
C ALA A 312 1.47 -0.73 -20.73
N GLY A 313 1.54 -1.15 -19.46
CA GLY A 313 1.34 -0.29 -18.31
C GLY A 313 2.60 -0.22 -17.48
N ALA A 314 2.97 0.98 -17.08
CA ALA A 314 4.04 1.20 -16.11
C ALA A 314 3.57 2.06 -14.95
N ASP A 315 3.98 1.69 -13.74
CA ASP A 315 3.65 2.44 -12.52
C ASP A 315 4.79 2.33 -11.51
N VAL A 316 4.93 3.34 -10.65
CA VAL A 316 5.90 3.32 -9.54
C VAL A 316 5.48 2.35 -8.44
N SER A 317 4.17 2.14 -8.32
CA SER A 317 3.51 1.28 -7.34
C SER A 317 3.38 -0.14 -7.86
N VAL A 318 4.23 -1.03 -7.34
CA VAL A 318 4.11 -2.49 -7.56
C VAL A 318 2.72 -2.99 -7.16
N ARG A 319 2.13 -2.43 -6.09
CA ARG A 319 0.77 -2.75 -5.65
C ARG A 319 -0.26 -2.46 -6.76
N SER A 320 -0.15 -1.31 -7.42
CA SER A 320 -1.07 -0.91 -8.49
C SER A 320 -0.94 -1.86 -9.69
N LEU A 321 0.29 -2.24 -10.04
CA LEU A 321 0.58 -3.22 -11.10
C LEU A 321 0.05 -4.63 -10.77
N GLU A 322 0.15 -5.08 -9.53
CA GLU A 322 -0.45 -6.36 -9.09
C GLU A 322 -1.98 -6.33 -9.20
N VAL A 323 -2.62 -5.22 -8.83
CA VAL A 323 -4.08 -5.04 -9.00
C VAL A 323 -4.44 -5.01 -10.49
N ALA A 324 -3.68 -4.28 -11.30
CA ALA A 324 -3.86 -4.24 -12.76
C ALA A 324 -3.74 -5.64 -13.36
N SER A 325 -2.73 -6.41 -12.99
CA SER A 325 -2.54 -7.79 -13.44
C SER A 325 -3.76 -8.68 -13.17
N ARG A 326 -4.30 -8.62 -11.94
CA ARG A 326 -5.51 -9.35 -11.56
C ARG A 326 -6.75 -8.86 -12.32
N ARG A 327 -6.93 -7.55 -12.46
CA ARG A 327 -8.07 -6.93 -13.17
C ARG A 327 -8.08 -7.30 -14.66
N LEU A 328 -6.90 -7.37 -15.25
CA LEU A 328 -6.67 -7.79 -16.64
C LEU A 328 -6.69 -9.32 -16.81
N ARG A 329 -6.70 -10.06 -15.70
CA ARG A 329 -6.63 -11.54 -15.65
C ARG A 329 -5.48 -12.09 -16.47
N LEU A 330 -4.28 -11.49 -16.36
CA LEU A 330 -3.15 -11.82 -17.22
C LEU A 330 -2.76 -13.31 -17.23
N ASP A 331 -2.97 -14.00 -16.11
CA ASP A 331 -2.67 -15.43 -15.98
C ASP A 331 -3.71 -16.34 -16.65
N ASP A 332 -4.93 -15.84 -16.89
CA ASP A 332 -6.01 -16.55 -17.58
C ASP A 332 -6.06 -16.23 -19.08
N LEU A 333 -5.27 -15.26 -19.55
CA LEU A 333 -5.28 -14.84 -20.95
C LEU A 333 -4.63 -15.90 -21.85
N PRO A 334 -5.24 -16.23 -23.01
CA PRO A 334 -4.58 -17.01 -24.05
C PRO A 334 -3.23 -16.38 -24.45
N ASP A 335 -2.23 -17.20 -24.78
CA ASP A 335 -0.86 -16.75 -25.10
C ASP A 335 -0.78 -15.58 -26.09
N LYS A 336 -1.67 -15.58 -27.10
CA LYS A 336 -1.75 -14.52 -28.11
C LYS A 336 -2.19 -13.17 -27.50
N GLN A 337 -3.11 -13.18 -26.53
CA GLN A 337 -3.54 -11.98 -25.82
C GLN A 337 -2.53 -11.59 -24.73
N ARG A 338 -1.96 -12.57 -24.02
CA ARG A 338 -0.91 -12.33 -23.01
C ARG A 338 0.31 -11.63 -23.59
N ARG A 339 0.73 -11.97 -24.82
CA ARG A 339 1.84 -11.30 -25.50
C ARG A 339 1.56 -9.86 -25.93
N ARG A 340 0.29 -9.46 -26.02
CA ARG A 340 -0.12 -8.09 -26.39
C ARG A 340 0.00 -7.11 -25.24
N ILE A 341 -0.01 -7.57 -23.98
CA ILE A 341 0.02 -6.68 -22.81
C ILE A 341 1.21 -6.99 -21.89
N GLN A 342 1.90 -5.93 -21.46
CA GLN A 342 2.98 -6.02 -20.49
C GLN A 342 2.75 -5.04 -19.35
N LEU A 343 3.08 -5.45 -18.13
CA LEU A 343 3.11 -4.59 -16.96
C LEU A 343 4.52 -4.57 -16.40
N PHE A 344 5.04 -3.40 -16.05
CA PHE A 344 6.36 -3.29 -15.45
C PHE A 344 6.48 -2.09 -14.53
N GLN A 345 7.33 -2.21 -13.50
CA GLN A 345 7.57 -1.10 -12.60
C GLN A 345 8.53 -0.09 -13.24
N ALA A 346 8.12 1.18 -13.25
CA ALA A 346 8.97 2.30 -13.68
C ALA A 346 8.43 3.63 -13.10
N SER A 347 9.29 4.65 -13.05
CA SER A 347 8.84 6.02 -12.80
C SER A 347 8.85 6.81 -14.08
N VAL A 348 7.80 7.60 -14.31
CA VAL A 348 7.72 8.55 -15.42
C VAL A 348 8.87 9.58 -15.40
N THR A 349 9.45 9.85 -14.24
CA THR A 349 10.55 10.83 -14.07
C THR A 349 11.95 10.28 -14.37
N TYR A 350 12.08 8.96 -14.56
CA TYR A 350 13.36 8.34 -14.93
C TYR A 350 13.37 7.98 -16.41
N ARG A 351 14.52 8.18 -17.05
CA ARG A 351 14.75 7.68 -18.40
C ARG A 351 14.75 6.16 -18.36
N ASP A 352 13.87 5.55 -19.13
CA ASP A 352 13.76 4.10 -19.25
C ASP A 352 13.71 3.72 -20.73
N ALA A 353 14.62 2.84 -21.17
CA ALA A 353 14.69 2.39 -22.55
C ALA A 353 13.42 1.63 -22.98
N ARG A 354 12.68 1.06 -22.03
CA ARG A 354 11.41 0.35 -22.27
C ARG A 354 10.29 1.29 -22.71
N PHE A 355 10.43 2.60 -22.52
CA PHE A 355 9.42 3.59 -22.95
C PHE A 355 9.44 3.86 -24.46
N SER A 356 10.55 3.54 -25.14
CA SER A 356 10.72 3.79 -26.58
C SER A 356 10.01 2.75 -27.46
N GLY A 357 9.67 3.16 -28.69
CA GLY A 357 9.11 2.26 -29.71
C GLY A 357 7.59 2.02 -29.60
N TYR A 358 6.90 2.82 -28.79
CA TYR A 358 5.44 2.92 -28.78
C TYR A 358 4.98 4.07 -29.68
N ASP A 359 3.86 3.90 -30.38
CA ASP A 359 3.23 4.93 -31.19
C ASP A 359 2.68 6.06 -30.31
N ALA A 360 2.12 5.67 -29.17
CA ALA A 360 1.50 6.58 -28.22
C ALA A 360 1.92 6.31 -26.77
N VAL A 361 2.04 7.39 -26.00
CA VAL A 361 2.16 7.36 -24.53
C VAL A 361 0.97 8.08 -23.92
N THR A 362 0.39 7.52 -22.85
CA THR A 362 -0.66 8.17 -22.06
C THR A 362 -0.16 8.50 -20.67
N LEU A 363 -0.56 9.68 -20.18
CA LEU A 363 -0.31 10.23 -18.84
C LEU A 363 -1.67 10.69 -18.30
N VAL A 364 -2.49 9.73 -17.85
CA VAL A 364 -3.89 9.99 -17.46
C VAL A 364 -3.96 10.21 -15.95
N GLU A 365 -4.17 11.45 -15.53
CA GLU A 365 -4.14 11.88 -14.12
C GLU A 365 -2.81 11.49 -13.45
N VAL A 366 -1.70 12.04 -13.96
CA VAL A 366 -0.34 11.68 -13.53
C VAL A 366 0.47 12.89 -13.14
N ILE A 367 0.37 13.97 -13.92
CA ILE A 367 1.27 15.13 -13.78
C ILE A 367 1.04 15.86 -12.46
N GLU A 368 -0.19 15.90 -11.97
CA GLU A 368 -0.63 16.51 -10.72
C GLU A 368 -0.08 15.79 -9.48
N HIS A 369 0.31 14.52 -9.60
CA HIS A 369 0.93 13.75 -8.51
C HIS A 369 2.45 13.88 -8.48
N VAL A 370 3.05 14.53 -9.48
CA VAL A 370 4.49 14.76 -9.59
C VAL A 370 4.84 16.11 -8.98
N ASP A 371 5.90 16.19 -8.19
CA ASP A 371 6.37 17.47 -7.66
C ASP A 371 6.72 18.41 -8.82
N LEU A 372 6.34 19.70 -8.73
CA LEU A 372 6.59 20.70 -9.78
C LEU A 372 8.07 20.74 -10.22
N SER A 373 9.01 20.56 -9.29
CA SER A 373 10.45 20.51 -9.56
C SER A 373 10.89 19.30 -10.42
N ARG A 374 10.06 18.26 -10.50
CA ARG A 374 10.31 17.02 -11.23
C ARG A 374 9.61 16.97 -12.59
N LEU A 375 8.70 17.90 -12.89
CA LEU A 375 8.02 17.95 -14.18
C LEU A 375 8.99 18.05 -15.36
N GLY A 376 10.07 18.84 -15.24
CA GLY A 376 11.09 18.89 -16.28
C GLY A 376 11.79 17.54 -16.54
N ALA A 377 11.90 16.68 -15.53
CA ALA A 377 12.43 15.32 -15.70
C ALA A 377 11.41 14.38 -16.38
N LEU A 378 10.13 14.48 -16.02
CA LEU A 378 9.03 13.81 -16.72
C LEU A 378 9.01 14.21 -18.20
N THR A 379 9.07 15.51 -18.49
CA THR A 379 9.04 16.04 -19.86
C THR A 379 10.19 15.45 -20.68
N ARG A 380 11.43 15.47 -20.17
CA ARG A 380 12.56 14.84 -20.90
C ARG A 380 12.39 13.34 -21.06
N SER A 381 11.92 12.64 -20.04
CA SER A 381 11.71 11.19 -20.13
C SER A 381 10.74 10.82 -21.27
N VAL A 382 9.62 11.54 -21.37
CA VAL A 382 8.56 11.24 -22.35
C VAL A 382 8.81 11.89 -23.71
N PHE A 383 9.06 13.20 -23.76
CA PHE A 383 9.11 13.97 -25.00
C PHE A 383 10.49 14.02 -25.66
N GLU A 384 11.57 13.85 -24.88
CA GLU A 384 12.95 13.82 -25.42
C GLU A 384 13.46 12.39 -25.65
N HIS A 385 13.27 11.48 -24.68
CA HIS A 385 13.87 10.15 -24.72
C HIS A 385 12.93 9.06 -25.27
N ALA A 386 11.72 8.91 -24.72
CA ALA A 386 10.75 7.95 -25.24
C ALA A 386 10.25 8.37 -26.63
N ARG A 387 10.00 9.68 -26.78
CA ARG A 387 9.67 10.40 -28.01
C ARG A 387 8.67 9.63 -28.88
N PRO A 388 7.45 9.32 -28.39
CA PRO A 388 6.42 8.66 -29.19
C PRO A 388 5.87 9.62 -30.26
N ARG A 389 5.11 9.09 -31.23
CA ARG A 389 4.41 9.94 -32.23
C ARG A 389 3.30 10.76 -31.56
N VAL A 390 2.63 10.17 -30.57
CA VAL A 390 1.48 10.72 -29.87
C VAL A 390 1.73 10.72 -28.36
N VAL A 391 1.39 11.81 -27.67
CA VAL A 391 1.29 11.81 -26.20
C VAL A 391 -0.09 12.33 -25.81
N VAL A 392 -0.80 11.63 -24.93
CA VAL A 392 -2.06 12.11 -24.37
C VAL A 392 -1.86 12.38 -22.89
N VAL A 393 -2.15 13.59 -22.45
CA VAL A 393 -2.05 14.01 -21.04
C VAL A 393 -3.43 14.42 -20.56
N THR A 394 -3.84 13.96 -19.39
CA THR A 394 -5.01 14.51 -18.68
C THR A 394 -4.63 15.01 -17.30
N THR A 395 -5.35 16.02 -16.83
CA THR A 395 -5.23 16.57 -15.48
C THR A 395 -6.54 17.22 -15.07
N PRO A 396 -6.83 17.35 -13.76
CA PRO A 396 -7.92 18.15 -13.26
C PRO A 396 -7.87 19.61 -13.72
N ASN A 397 -9.05 20.21 -13.87
CA ASN A 397 -9.21 21.67 -14.01
C ASN A 397 -9.52 22.31 -12.65
N ALA A 398 -8.57 23.08 -12.12
CA ALA A 398 -8.74 23.79 -10.84
C ALA A 398 -9.90 24.80 -10.89
N GLU A 399 -10.19 25.41 -12.05
CA GLU A 399 -11.28 26.38 -12.19
C GLU A 399 -12.65 25.71 -11.95
N TYR A 400 -12.79 24.44 -12.33
CA TYR A 400 -14.04 23.71 -12.17
C TYR A 400 -14.32 23.30 -10.71
N ASN A 401 -13.32 23.38 -9.83
CA ASN A 401 -13.45 22.94 -8.45
C ASN A 401 -14.57 23.68 -7.69
N GLU A 402 -14.91 24.91 -8.10
CA GLU A 402 -16.04 25.68 -7.55
C GLU A 402 -17.40 24.99 -7.72
N ARG A 403 -17.52 24.01 -8.63
CA ARG A 403 -18.76 23.25 -8.87
C ARG A 403 -18.91 22.01 -8.01
N PHE A 404 -17.88 21.59 -7.28
CA PHE A 404 -17.97 20.43 -6.40
C PHE A 404 -18.51 20.82 -5.02
N GLU A 405 -19.68 20.27 -4.68
CA GLU A 405 -20.29 20.47 -3.37
C GLU A 405 -19.40 19.88 -2.27
N GLY A 406 -19.07 20.68 -1.25
CA GLY A 406 -18.26 20.24 -0.10
C GLY A 406 -16.75 20.43 -0.25
N LEU A 407 -16.26 20.95 -1.38
CA LEU A 407 -14.84 21.28 -1.55
C LEU A 407 -14.56 22.73 -1.09
N PRO A 408 -13.66 22.96 -0.11
CA PRO A 408 -13.30 24.31 0.31
C PRO A 408 -12.67 25.11 -0.85
N ARG A 409 -12.99 26.41 -0.93
CA ARG A 409 -12.48 27.28 -1.99
C ARG A 409 -10.95 27.33 -1.97
N GLY A 410 -10.31 27.01 -3.09
CA GLY A 410 -8.85 26.96 -3.23
C GLY A 410 -8.20 25.66 -2.74
N ALA A 411 -8.98 24.67 -2.31
CA ALA A 411 -8.48 23.32 -2.05
C ALA A 411 -8.26 22.55 -3.36
N LEU A 412 -7.30 21.63 -3.33
CA LEU A 412 -7.13 20.62 -4.37
C LEU A 412 -8.30 19.63 -4.29
N ARG A 413 -8.79 19.19 -5.45
CA ARG A 413 -9.79 18.14 -5.64
C ARG A 413 -9.38 16.81 -5.02
N HIS A 414 -8.10 16.53 -4.84
CA HIS A 414 -7.68 15.30 -4.16
C HIS A 414 -6.44 15.52 -3.27
N GLY A 415 -6.42 14.85 -2.12
CA GLY A 415 -5.42 15.08 -1.07
C GLY A 415 -3.99 14.60 -1.38
N ASP A 416 -3.80 13.83 -2.45
CA ASP A 416 -2.48 13.41 -2.95
C ASP A 416 -1.99 14.23 -4.14
N HIS A 417 -2.78 15.20 -4.62
CA HIS A 417 -2.35 16.15 -5.64
C HIS A 417 -1.29 17.08 -5.06
N ARG A 418 -0.26 17.36 -5.85
CA ARG A 418 0.78 18.34 -5.55
C ARG A 418 0.37 19.74 -6.02
N PHE A 419 -0.43 19.79 -7.08
CA PHE A 419 -0.99 21.00 -7.66
C PHE A 419 -2.22 20.65 -8.49
N GLU A 420 -3.05 21.65 -8.80
CA GLU A 420 -4.04 21.56 -9.87
C GLU A 420 -3.97 22.85 -10.66
N TRP A 421 -3.87 22.72 -11.99
CA TRP A 421 -3.73 23.87 -12.87
C TRP A 421 -5.07 24.37 -13.37
N THR A 422 -5.14 25.70 -13.52
CA THR A 422 -6.12 26.35 -14.39
C THR A 422 -5.89 25.98 -15.85
N ARG A 423 -6.85 26.27 -16.74
CA ARG A 423 -6.66 26.09 -18.19
C ARG A 423 -5.49 26.89 -18.72
N ALA A 424 -5.32 28.13 -18.28
CA ALA A 424 -4.21 28.96 -18.73
C ALA A 424 -2.84 28.36 -18.36
N GLU A 425 -2.69 27.85 -17.14
CA GLU A 425 -1.45 27.21 -16.67
C GLU A 425 -1.17 25.89 -17.41
N PHE A 426 -2.20 25.04 -17.58
CA PHE A 426 -2.06 23.78 -18.31
C PHE A 426 -1.71 24.02 -19.78
N HIS A 427 -2.36 24.99 -20.45
CA HIS A 427 -2.05 25.36 -21.83
C HIS A 427 -0.63 25.90 -21.96
N ALA A 428 -0.20 26.81 -21.07
CA ALA A 428 1.15 27.36 -21.11
C ALA A 428 2.22 26.28 -20.90
N PHE A 429 1.99 25.33 -19.98
CA PHE A 429 2.86 24.17 -19.81
C PHE A 429 2.92 23.33 -21.09
N CYS A 430 1.77 22.99 -21.67
CA CYS A 430 1.69 22.17 -22.85
C CYS A 430 2.34 22.82 -24.09
N GLU A 431 2.09 24.10 -24.32
CA GLU A 431 2.72 24.86 -25.41
C GLU A 431 4.23 24.93 -25.25
N GLY A 432 4.74 25.18 -24.04
CA GLY A 432 6.18 25.17 -23.78
C GLY A 432 6.83 23.81 -24.03
N VAL A 433 6.16 22.71 -23.67
CA VAL A 433 6.61 21.34 -23.98
C VAL A 433 6.57 21.08 -25.49
N ALA A 434 5.50 21.50 -26.17
CA ALA A 434 5.30 21.32 -27.59
C ALA A 434 6.41 22.01 -28.41
N ASP A 435 6.65 23.29 -28.12
CA ASP A 435 7.70 24.10 -28.76
C ASP A 435 9.10 23.57 -28.46
N GLY A 436 9.37 23.18 -27.21
CA GLY A 436 10.69 22.70 -26.79
C GLY A 436 11.08 21.34 -27.36
N HIS A 437 10.09 20.51 -27.74
CA HIS A 437 10.33 19.12 -28.14
C HIS A 437 9.81 18.74 -29.54
N GLY A 438 9.26 19.69 -30.30
CA GLY A 438 8.83 19.50 -31.69
C GLY A 438 7.51 18.75 -31.84
N TYR A 439 6.55 19.05 -30.95
CA TYR A 439 5.18 18.56 -31.04
C TYR A 439 4.24 19.72 -31.39
N ALA A 440 3.12 19.41 -32.03
CA ALA A 440 1.92 20.24 -32.01
C ALA A 440 1.01 19.74 -30.88
N VAL A 441 0.24 20.63 -30.26
CA VAL A 441 -0.68 20.27 -29.18
C VAL A 441 -2.11 20.73 -29.47
N GLU A 442 -3.07 19.83 -29.24
CA GLU A 442 -4.50 20.13 -29.25
C GLU A 442 -5.06 19.98 -27.83
N HIS A 443 -5.80 20.98 -27.36
CA HIS A 443 -6.43 20.99 -26.04
C HIS A 443 -7.90 20.62 -26.17
N LEU A 444 -8.36 19.70 -25.33
CA LEU A 444 -9.71 19.14 -25.36
C LEU A 444 -10.29 19.11 -23.94
N PRO A 445 -11.53 19.58 -23.74
CA PRO A 445 -12.23 19.46 -22.48
C PRO A 445 -12.81 18.05 -22.30
N ILE A 446 -12.90 17.55 -21.06
CA ILE A 446 -13.57 16.29 -20.74
C ILE A 446 -14.55 16.50 -19.58
N GLY A 447 -15.81 16.08 -19.81
CA GLY A 447 -16.89 16.15 -18.85
C GLY A 447 -17.90 17.27 -19.14
N PRO A 448 -18.85 17.52 -18.22
CA PRO A 448 -19.85 18.58 -18.37
C PRO A 448 -19.19 19.96 -18.52
N MET A 449 -19.68 20.73 -19.49
CA MET A 449 -19.14 22.06 -19.79
C MET A 449 -19.84 23.13 -18.96
N ASP A 450 -19.06 23.92 -18.25
CA ASP A 450 -19.48 25.18 -17.66
C ASP A 450 -19.05 26.37 -18.53
N PRO A 451 -19.94 27.34 -18.84
CA PRO A 451 -19.59 28.49 -19.67
C PRO A 451 -18.44 29.36 -19.15
N ALA A 452 -18.27 29.46 -17.83
CA ALA A 452 -17.20 30.25 -17.22
C ALA A 452 -15.98 29.38 -16.89
N LEU A 453 -16.21 28.21 -16.29
CA LEU A 453 -15.16 27.40 -15.66
C LEU A 453 -14.58 26.32 -16.59
N GLY A 454 -15.24 26.03 -17.72
CA GLY A 454 -14.84 24.94 -18.62
C GLY A 454 -15.33 23.58 -18.13
N ALA A 455 -14.60 22.50 -18.46
CA ALA A 455 -14.92 21.15 -18.04
C ALA A 455 -14.07 20.71 -16.83
N PRO A 456 -14.49 19.70 -16.05
CA PRO A 456 -13.77 19.26 -14.85
C PRO A 456 -12.41 18.64 -15.12
N THR A 457 -12.19 18.06 -16.30
CA THR A 457 -10.91 17.48 -16.71
C THR A 457 -10.43 18.15 -17.98
N GLN A 458 -9.12 18.35 -18.05
CA GLN A 458 -8.41 18.92 -19.19
C GLN A 458 -7.63 17.81 -19.87
N MET A 459 -7.58 17.81 -21.21
CA MET A 459 -6.77 16.88 -21.99
C MET A 459 -5.94 17.64 -23.00
N ALA A 460 -4.68 17.23 -23.16
CA ALA A 460 -3.79 17.69 -24.22
C ALA A 460 -3.34 16.49 -25.06
N VAL A 461 -3.48 16.60 -26.37
CA VAL A 461 -3.01 15.60 -27.34
C VAL A 461 -1.86 16.20 -28.11
N PHE A 462 -0.66 15.67 -27.88
CA PHE A 462 0.55 16.06 -28.57
C PHE A 462 0.80 15.15 -29.77
N LEU A 463 1.06 15.76 -30.92
CA LEU A 463 1.41 15.08 -32.16
C LEU A 463 2.78 15.56 -32.64
N ARG A 464 3.72 14.63 -32.78
CA ARG A 464 5.06 14.98 -33.24
C ARG A 464 5.01 15.42 -34.71
N ALA A 465 5.57 16.57 -35.03
CA ALA A 465 5.69 17.02 -36.41
C ALA A 465 6.67 16.10 -37.18
N GLY A 466 6.22 15.47 -38.27
CA GLY A 466 7.10 14.83 -39.27
C GLY A 466 7.45 13.33 -39.11
N GLY A 467 6.55 12.48 -38.65
CA GLY A 467 6.78 11.02 -38.64
C GLY A 467 6.13 10.28 -39.82
N GLU A 468 6.86 10.03 -40.91
CA GLU A 468 6.49 8.99 -41.87
C GLU A 468 6.47 7.61 -41.17
N ALA A 469 5.47 6.79 -41.49
CA ALA A 469 5.36 5.43 -41.00
C ALA A 469 6.55 4.62 -41.50
N GLY A 470 7.46 4.21 -40.61
CA GLY A 470 8.61 3.39 -40.95
C GLY A 470 8.17 2.06 -41.57
N ALA A 471 8.25 1.97 -42.89
CA ALA A 471 8.20 0.71 -43.62
C ALA A 471 9.46 -0.09 -43.26
N GLY A 472 9.26 -1.39 -43.00
CA GLY A 472 10.28 -2.29 -42.47
C GLY A 472 11.54 -2.35 -43.32
N GLY A 473 12.67 -2.04 -42.69
CA GLY A 473 13.99 -2.44 -43.16
C GLY A 473 14.18 -3.93 -42.89
N ALA A 474 13.71 -4.78 -43.80
CA ALA A 474 14.34 -6.06 -44.05
C ALA A 474 15.38 -5.81 -45.14
N ASP A 475 16.65 -5.66 -44.76
CA ASP A 475 17.73 -5.81 -45.74
C ASP A 475 18.67 -6.93 -45.29
N GLY A 476 18.83 -7.87 -46.21
CA GLY A 476 19.35 -9.22 -45.99
C GLY A 476 20.86 -9.24 -45.77
N ALA A 477 21.28 -10.10 -44.85
CA ALA A 477 22.65 -10.58 -44.81
C ALA A 477 22.85 -11.61 -45.94
N GLU A 478 23.45 -11.17 -47.05
CA GLU A 478 24.10 -12.07 -48.00
C GLU A 478 25.36 -12.66 -47.35
N VAL A 479 25.34 -13.99 -47.16
CA VAL A 479 26.54 -14.80 -46.92
C VAL A 479 26.99 -15.30 -48.30
N SER A 480 28.13 -14.82 -48.78
CA SER A 480 28.86 -15.46 -49.87
C SER A 480 30.03 -16.27 -49.31
N SER A 481 30.07 -17.52 -49.79
CA SER A 481 31.11 -18.54 -49.71
C SER A 481 32.50 -18.10 -50.16
#